data_AF-A0A8T2TYL8-F1
#
_entry.id   AF-A0A8T2TYL8-F1
#
_cell.length_a   1.000
_cell.length_b   1.000
_cell.length_c   1.000
_cell.angle_alpha   90.00
_cell.angle_beta   90.00
_cell.angle_gamma   90.00
#
_symmetry.space_group_name_H-M   'P 1'
#
loop_
_entity.id
_entity.type
_entity.pdbx_description
1 polymer ?
#
loop_
_entity_poly.entity_id
_entity_poly.type
_entity_poly.pdbx_seq_one_letter_code
_entity_poly.pdbx_strand_id
1 'polypeptide(L)'
;MVTAYANPIIVEIQATLEPPTTGKVLKGLVVCYIVALSTFFAVSISGYWAFGNSVDGVVFTSMEPYAPLWLTVLGNTLGCIQTIIAAVVYLQPLFAKYETMVGDVNSERFSLRNVFPRVVGRCFLVAITVLLAAMLPFFEDFSALMGAFGFIPLCIILPLWFYALVFDSKTTFQKRLRGLLSYPIIGVSMIVTILGTIAAIRQIALDVDTYSLFPAS
;
A
#
# COMPACT_ATOMS: atom_id res chain seq x y z
N MET A 1 -0.38 -3.09 -3.12
CA MET A 1 -0.25 -1.92 -4.02
C MET A 1 -0.24 -0.57 -3.31
N VAL A 2 -0.99 -0.38 -2.21
CA VAL A 2 -1.06 0.88 -1.44
C VAL A 2 0.28 1.36 -0.87
N THR A 3 1.21 0.45 -0.60
CA THR A 3 2.47 0.74 0.11
C THR A 3 3.64 1.11 -0.80
N ALA A 4 3.53 0.90 -2.12
CA ALA A 4 4.61 1.17 -3.09
C ALA A 4 4.70 2.65 -3.47
N TYR A 5 3.58 3.38 -3.41
CA TYR A 5 3.44 4.70 -4.02
C TYR A 5 3.08 5.82 -3.03
N ALA A 6 2.56 5.48 -1.83
CA ALA A 6 2.21 6.42 -0.76
C ALA A 6 3.17 6.27 0.43
N ASN A 7 4.47 6.18 0.18
CA ASN A 7 5.39 5.83 1.24
C ASN A 7 5.98 7.10 1.91
N PRO A 8 5.67 7.38 3.20
CA PRO A 8 6.35 8.44 3.94
C PRO A 8 7.88 8.27 3.97
N ILE A 9 8.37 7.04 3.76
CA ILE A 9 9.80 6.73 3.59
C ILE A 9 10.42 7.52 2.43
N ILE A 10 9.68 7.83 1.36
CA ILE A 10 10.24 8.62 0.23
C ILE A 10 10.61 10.04 0.69
N VAL A 11 9.79 10.65 1.56
CA VAL A 11 10.07 11.99 2.10
C VAL A 11 11.26 11.94 3.05
N GLU A 12 11.40 10.86 3.83
CA GLU A 12 12.52 10.64 4.75
C GLU A 12 13.85 10.39 3.99
N ILE A 13 13.81 9.61 2.91
CA ILE A 13 14.96 9.42 2.01
C ILE A 13 15.33 10.74 1.33
N GLN A 14 14.34 11.52 0.88
CA GLN A 14 14.56 12.84 0.28
C GLN A 14 15.16 13.85 1.27
N ALA A 15 14.78 13.77 2.54
CA ALA A 15 15.33 14.62 3.60
C ALA A 15 16.78 14.27 3.98
N THR A 16 17.22 13.05 3.68
CA THR A 16 18.58 12.56 4.00
C THR A 16 19.59 12.83 2.87
N LEU A 17 19.12 13.13 1.65
CA LEU A 17 19.98 13.42 0.50
C LEU A 17 20.44 14.89 0.49
N GLU A 18 21.74 15.12 0.28
CA GLU A 18 22.34 16.45 0.21
C GLU A 18 21.81 17.25 -1.01
N PRO A 19 21.42 18.53 -0.88
CA PRO A 19 20.97 19.34 -2.01
C PRO A 19 22.14 19.68 -2.96
N PRO A 20 21.93 19.80 -4.30
CA PRO A 20 20.68 19.79 -5.06
C PRO A 20 20.53 18.50 -5.89
N THR A 21 19.76 17.52 -5.42
CA THR A 21 19.56 16.23 -6.12
C THR A 21 18.21 16.12 -6.85
N THR A 22 17.37 17.16 -6.81
CA THR A 22 15.98 17.17 -7.31
C THR A 22 15.84 16.61 -8.73
N GLY A 23 16.74 16.97 -9.65
CA GLY A 23 16.66 16.52 -11.05
C GLY A 23 17.03 15.06 -11.27
N LYS A 24 18.03 14.53 -10.54
CA LYS A 24 18.48 13.13 -10.68
C LYS A 24 17.52 12.17 -9.99
N VAL A 25 17.04 12.54 -8.80
CA VAL A 25 16.05 11.74 -8.03
C VAL A 25 14.72 11.66 -8.79
N LEU A 26 14.25 12.76 -9.39
CA LEU A 26 13.02 12.75 -10.19
C LEU A 26 13.12 11.81 -11.40
N LYS A 27 14.25 11.83 -12.12
CA LYS A 27 14.46 10.93 -13.27
C LYS A 27 14.47 9.46 -12.83
N GLY A 28 15.18 9.13 -11.75
CA GLY A 28 15.18 7.77 -11.20
C GLY A 28 13.79 7.32 -10.77
N LEU A 29 13.03 8.21 -10.14
CA LEU A 29 11.66 7.95 -9.72
C LEU A 29 10.75 7.67 -10.94
N VAL A 30 10.78 8.52 -11.96
CA VAL A 30 9.98 8.34 -13.18
C VAL A 30 10.31 7.01 -13.88
N VAL A 31 11.59 6.66 -14.00
CA VAL A 31 11.99 5.37 -14.59
C VAL A 31 11.45 4.20 -13.77
N CYS A 32 11.55 4.26 -12.44
CA CYS A 32 11.01 3.24 -11.55
C CYS A 32 9.50 3.05 -11.74
N TYR A 33 8.74 4.15 -11.79
CA TYR A 33 7.29 4.11 -12.05
C TYR A 33 6.95 3.50 -13.42
N ILE A 34 7.68 3.87 -14.48
CA ILE A 34 7.46 3.34 -15.83
C ILE A 34 7.68 1.82 -15.86
N VAL A 35 8.80 1.35 -15.27
CA VAL A 35 9.14 -0.08 -15.23
C VAL A 35 8.13 -0.85 -14.38
N ALA A 36 7.71 -0.30 -13.24
CA ALA A 36 6.69 -0.94 -12.41
C ALA A 36 5.37 -1.07 -13.16
N LEU A 37 4.88 0.02 -13.77
CA LEU A 37 3.62 0.02 -14.52
C LEU A 37 3.67 -0.94 -15.71
N SER A 38 4.75 -0.92 -16.50
CA SER A 38 4.88 -1.82 -17.65
C SER A 38 4.86 -3.29 -17.23
N THR A 39 5.51 -3.62 -16.12
CA THR A 39 5.53 -4.98 -15.58
C THR A 39 4.14 -5.41 -15.11
N PHE A 40 3.44 -4.54 -14.36
CA PHE A 40 2.08 -4.84 -13.90
C PHE A 40 1.11 -5.04 -15.06
N PHE A 41 1.10 -4.13 -16.04
CA PHE A 41 0.24 -4.29 -17.21
C PHE A 41 0.60 -5.52 -18.04
N ALA A 42 1.88 -5.84 -18.21
CA ALA A 42 2.29 -7.04 -18.93
C ALA A 42 1.78 -8.31 -18.24
N VAL A 43 1.90 -8.41 -16.91
CA VAL A 43 1.38 -9.55 -16.13
C VAL A 43 -0.14 -9.62 -16.19
N SER A 44 -0.84 -8.50 -16.03
CA SER A 44 -2.31 -8.49 -16.09
C SER A 44 -2.86 -8.85 -17.48
N ILE A 45 -2.27 -8.31 -18.56
CA ILE A 45 -2.70 -8.60 -19.94
C ILE A 45 -2.42 -10.06 -20.28
N SER A 46 -1.23 -10.57 -19.95
CA SER A 46 -0.88 -11.97 -20.22
C SER A 46 -1.72 -12.95 -19.37
N GLY A 47 -1.99 -12.63 -18.11
CA GLY A 47 -2.87 -13.43 -17.25
C GLY A 47 -4.29 -13.52 -17.78
N TYR A 48 -4.87 -12.38 -18.18
CA TYR A 48 -6.20 -12.36 -18.80
C TYR A 48 -6.25 -13.09 -20.14
N TRP A 49 -5.19 -12.99 -20.95
CA TRP A 49 -5.10 -13.73 -22.21
C TRP A 49 -5.01 -15.25 -22.01
N ALA A 50 -4.35 -15.70 -20.93
CA ALA A 50 -4.16 -17.11 -20.62
C ALA A 50 -5.40 -17.79 -19.99
N PHE A 51 -6.06 -17.15 -19.03
CA PHE A 51 -7.18 -17.76 -18.26
C PHE A 51 -8.55 -17.14 -18.53
N GLY A 52 -8.61 -16.06 -19.33
CA GLY A 52 -9.86 -15.38 -19.67
C GLY A 52 -10.60 -14.85 -18.44
N ASN A 53 -11.91 -15.09 -18.39
CA ASN A 53 -12.79 -14.61 -17.31
C ASN A 53 -12.71 -15.45 -16.02
N SER A 54 -11.85 -16.47 -15.97
CA SER A 54 -11.65 -17.35 -14.81
C SER A 54 -10.36 -17.06 -14.05
N VAL A 55 -9.81 -15.85 -14.19
CA VAL A 55 -8.65 -15.37 -13.40
C VAL A 55 -9.08 -15.08 -11.97
N ASP A 56 -8.42 -15.72 -11.01
CA ASP A 56 -8.50 -15.38 -9.59
C ASP A 56 -7.55 -14.22 -9.25
N GLY A 57 -7.77 -13.58 -8.10
CA GLY A 57 -6.91 -12.50 -7.58
C GLY A 57 -5.46 -12.93 -7.35
N VAL A 58 -5.20 -14.22 -7.15
CA VAL A 58 -3.87 -14.82 -7.08
C VAL A 58 -3.61 -15.64 -8.35
N VAL A 59 -2.73 -15.16 -9.23
CA VAL A 59 -2.42 -15.83 -10.50
C VAL A 59 -2.00 -17.29 -10.34
N PHE A 60 -1.33 -17.63 -9.21
CA PHE A 60 -0.90 -19.00 -8.93
C PHE A 60 -2.05 -19.97 -8.66
N THR A 61 -3.19 -19.54 -8.12
CA THR A 61 -4.36 -20.43 -7.89
C THR A 61 -5.01 -20.79 -9.21
N SER A 62 -5.13 -19.84 -10.14
CA SER A 62 -5.65 -20.11 -11.48
C SER A 62 -4.73 -21.01 -12.32
N MET A 63 -3.44 -21.08 -11.97
CA MET A 63 -2.45 -21.93 -12.61
C MET A 63 -2.43 -23.38 -12.09
N GLU A 64 -3.02 -23.67 -10.92
CA GLU A 64 -2.97 -25.00 -10.29
C GLU A 64 -3.42 -26.16 -11.20
N PRO A 65 -4.44 -26.03 -12.05
CA PRO A 65 -4.87 -27.13 -12.93
C PRO A 65 -3.90 -27.42 -14.11
N TYR A 66 -3.05 -26.46 -14.47
CA TYR A 66 -2.26 -26.51 -15.71
C TYR A 66 -0.74 -26.46 -15.49
N ALA A 67 -0.29 -26.01 -14.32
CA ALA A 67 1.12 -25.84 -13.98
C ALA A 67 1.65 -26.99 -13.12
N PRO A 68 2.96 -27.32 -13.21
CA PRO A 68 3.55 -28.33 -12.36
C PRO A 68 3.60 -27.84 -10.90
N LEU A 69 3.32 -28.74 -9.95
CA LEU A 69 3.18 -28.43 -8.53
C LEU A 69 4.39 -27.68 -7.92
N TRP A 70 5.61 -27.97 -8.39
CA TRP A 70 6.82 -27.29 -7.91
C TRP A 70 6.80 -25.77 -8.19
N LEU A 71 6.21 -25.35 -9.32
CA LEU A 71 6.19 -23.94 -9.74
C LEU A 71 5.23 -23.14 -8.86
N THR A 72 4.04 -23.68 -8.60
CA THR A 72 3.05 -23.06 -7.71
C THR A 72 3.57 -22.96 -6.28
N VAL A 73 4.17 -24.04 -5.76
CA VAL A 73 4.75 -24.03 -4.41
C VAL A 73 5.90 -23.02 -4.30
N LEU A 74 6.78 -22.98 -5.28
CA LEU A 74 7.89 -22.02 -5.31
C LEU A 74 7.37 -20.57 -5.35
N GLY A 75 6.41 -20.28 -6.23
CA GLY A 75 5.81 -18.95 -6.37
C GLY A 75 5.15 -18.47 -5.07
N ASN A 76 4.33 -19.32 -4.46
CA ASN A 76 3.69 -19.02 -3.18
C ASN A 76 4.72 -18.83 -2.05
N THR A 77 5.75 -19.67 -1.99
CA THR A 77 6.80 -19.57 -0.97
C THR A 77 7.61 -18.27 -1.10
N LEU A 78 8.01 -17.91 -2.32
CA LEU A 78 8.70 -16.64 -2.58
C LEU A 78 7.81 -15.43 -2.25
N GLY A 79 6.51 -15.50 -2.57
CA GLY A 79 5.52 -14.49 -2.19
C GLY A 79 5.39 -14.32 -0.68
N CYS A 80 5.37 -15.42 0.08
CA CYS A 80 5.37 -15.40 1.54
C CYS A 80 6.64 -14.75 2.09
N ILE A 81 7.83 -15.15 1.60
CA ILE A 81 9.11 -14.59 2.03
C ILE A 81 9.16 -13.09 1.74
N GLN A 82 8.77 -12.66 0.54
CA GLN A 82 8.74 -11.27 0.14
C GLN A 82 7.82 -10.44 1.05
N THR A 83 6.64 -10.98 1.39
CA THR A 83 5.68 -10.30 2.28
C THR A 83 6.23 -10.16 3.71
N ILE A 84 6.91 -11.18 4.23
CA ILE A 84 7.58 -11.11 5.54
C ILE A 84 8.64 -10.02 5.56
N ILE A 85 9.50 -9.98 4.54
CA ILE A 85 10.56 -8.96 4.43
C ILE A 85 9.94 -7.56 4.37
N ALA A 86 8.91 -7.37 3.54
CA ALA A 86 8.20 -6.10 3.44
C ALA A 86 7.60 -5.69 4.79
N ALA A 87 6.91 -6.59 5.49
CA ALA A 87 6.32 -6.31 6.80
C ALA A 87 7.36 -5.84 7.82
N VAL A 88 8.52 -6.50 7.87
CA VAL A 88 9.63 -6.11 8.77
C VAL A 88 10.12 -4.70 8.46
N VAL A 89 10.31 -4.35 7.19
CA VAL A 89 10.77 -3.01 6.77
C VAL A 89 9.73 -1.93 7.10
N TYR A 90 8.44 -2.18 6.86
CA TYR A 90 7.39 -1.20 7.17
C TYR A 90 7.19 -0.99 8.69
N LEU A 91 7.49 -1.98 9.51
CA LEU A 91 7.44 -1.87 10.97
C LEU A 91 8.56 -1.00 11.55
N GLN A 92 9.71 -0.87 10.87
CA GLN A 92 10.87 -0.09 11.35
C GLN A 92 10.54 1.38 11.70
N PRO A 93 9.96 2.19 10.79
CA PRO A 93 9.62 3.58 11.11
C PRO A 93 8.53 3.69 12.17
N LEU A 94 7.62 2.71 12.21
CA LEU A 94 6.55 2.64 13.20
C LEU A 94 7.11 2.42 14.61
N PHE A 95 8.07 1.50 14.75
CA PHE A 95 8.80 1.28 15.99
C PHE A 95 9.66 2.48 16.38
N ALA A 96 10.30 3.15 15.41
CA ALA A 96 11.09 4.35 15.70
C ALA A 96 10.20 5.47 16.28
N LYS A 97 9.01 5.68 15.72
CA LYS A 97 8.03 6.66 16.24
C LYS A 97 7.44 6.26 17.58
N TYR A 98 7.17 4.98 17.79
CA TYR A 98 6.71 4.48 19.09
C TYR A 98 7.77 4.68 20.18
N GLU A 99 9.03 4.41 19.87
CA GLU A 99 10.15 4.59 20.79
C GLU A 99 10.38 6.05 21.17
N THR A 100 10.15 7.00 20.25
CA THR A 100 10.23 8.43 20.57
C THR A 100 9.06 8.93 21.43
N MET A 101 7.89 8.29 21.36
CA MET A 101 6.74 8.63 22.21
C MET A 101 6.84 8.05 23.63
N VAL A 102 7.43 6.87 23.77
CA VAL A 102 7.49 6.13 25.04
C VAL A 102 8.83 6.30 25.77
N GLY A 103 9.90 6.61 25.04
CA GLY A 103 11.24 6.75 25.60
C GLY A 103 11.41 8.00 26.47
N ASP A 104 11.91 7.80 27.69
CA ASP A 104 12.28 8.91 28.58
C ASP A 104 13.63 9.50 28.13
N VAL A 105 13.62 10.76 27.70
CA VAL A 105 14.76 11.49 27.10
C VAL A 105 15.94 11.61 28.09
N ASN A 106 15.66 11.53 29.39
CA ASN A 106 16.66 11.66 30.45
C ASN A 106 17.35 10.34 30.81
N SER A 107 16.94 9.21 30.21
CA SER A 107 17.49 7.89 30.52
C SER A 107 18.31 7.33 29.35
N GLU A 108 19.38 6.59 29.67
CA GLU A 108 20.21 5.96 28.64
C GLU A 108 19.38 5.04 27.74
N ARG A 109 19.71 5.03 26.44
CA ARG A 109 19.00 4.28 25.39
C ARG A 109 18.90 2.76 25.65
N PHE A 110 19.78 2.22 26.50
CA PHE A 110 19.85 0.81 26.89
C PHE A 110 19.40 0.55 28.33
N SER A 111 18.88 1.55 29.04
CA SER A 111 18.33 1.34 30.39
C SER A 111 17.14 0.38 30.34
N LEU A 112 17.04 -0.52 31.33
CA LEU A 112 15.92 -1.46 31.46
C LEU A 112 14.54 -0.76 31.40
N ARG A 113 14.49 0.51 31.83
CA ARG A 113 13.29 1.36 31.80
C ARG A 113 12.82 1.72 30.38
N ASN A 114 13.73 1.78 29.40
CA ASN A 114 13.42 2.00 27.98
C ASN A 114 13.40 0.69 27.16
N VAL A 115 14.17 -0.33 27.55
CA VAL A 115 14.23 -1.61 26.82
C VAL A 115 12.96 -2.44 27.04
N PHE A 116 12.42 -2.48 28.27
CA PHE A 116 11.20 -3.22 28.57
C PHE A 116 9.98 -2.76 27.75
N PRO A 117 9.58 -1.47 27.74
CA PRO A 117 8.46 -1.01 26.92
C PRO A 117 8.71 -1.18 25.41
N ARG A 118 9.97 -1.13 24.96
CA ARG A 118 10.34 -1.35 23.56
C ARG A 118 10.10 -2.79 23.11
N VAL A 119 10.48 -3.78 23.93
CA VAL A 119 10.27 -5.21 23.62
C VAL A 119 8.78 -5.54 23.70
N VAL A 120 8.09 -5.07 24.75
CA VAL A 120 6.64 -5.29 24.91
C VAL A 120 5.87 -4.67 23.75
N GLY A 121 6.18 -3.43 23.37
CA GLY A 121 5.53 -2.75 22.23
C GLY A 121 5.75 -3.49 20.90
N ARG A 122 6.95 -4.03 20.67
CA ARG A 122 7.25 -4.83 19.47
C ARG A 122 6.48 -6.15 19.45
N CYS A 123 6.49 -6.91 20.54
CA CYS A 123 5.74 -8.16 20.65
C CYS A 123 4.24 -7.93 20.51
N PHE A 124 3.71 -6.87 21.13
CA PHE A 124 2.29 -6.52 21.04
C PHE A 124 1.86 -6.13 19.63
N LEU A 125 2.64 -5.28 18.95
CA LEU A 125 2.35 -4.89 17.57
C LEU A 125 2.41 -6.09 16.60
N VAL A 126 3.42 -6.97 16.77
CA VAL A 126 3.51 -8.19 15.96
C VAL A 126 2.35 -9.13 16.27
N ALA A 127 2.00 -9.34 17.55
CA ALA A 127 0.89 -10.19 17.95
C ALA A 127 -0.46 -9.70 17.39
N ILE A 128 -0.74 -8.39 17.46
CA ILE A 128 -1.93 -7.81 16.83
C ILE A 128 -1.91 -8.01 15.33
N THR A 129 -0.77 -7.78 14.67
CA THR A 129 -0.67 -7.93 13.21
C THR A 129 -0.92 -9.38 12.78
N VAL A 130 -0.36 -10.35 13.51
CA VAL A 130 -0.58 -11.78 13.25
C VAL A 130 -2.01 -12.20 13.56
N LEU A 131 -2.61 -11.65 14.63
CA LEU A 131 -4.01 -11.91 14.98
C LEU A 131 -4.95 -11.36 13.91
N LEU A 132 -4.73 -10.12 13.44
CA LEU A 132 -5.50 -9.54 12.34
C LEU A 132 -5.31 -10.33 11.04
N ALA A 133 -4.09 -10.78 10.73
CA ALA A 133 -3.83 -11.62 9.57
C ALA A 133 -4.53 -12.99 9.66
N ALA A 134 -4.59 -13.59 10.86
CA ALA A 134 -5.28 -14.86 11.08
C ALA A 134 -6.81 -14.73 11.05
N MET A 135 -7.36 -13.57 11.44
CA MET A 135 -8.80 -13.31 11.45
C MET A 135 -9.36 -12.83 10.10
N LEU A 136 -8.51 -12.42 9.16
CA LEU A 136 -8.91 -11.88 7.85
C LEU A 136 -8.52 -12.85 6.72
N PRO A 137 -9.35 -13.86 6.40
CA PRO A 137 -9.18 -14.64 5.17
C PRO A 137 -9.41 -13.76 3.91
N PHE A 138 -10.09 -12.61 4.04
CA PHE A 138 -10.45 -11.67 2.96
C PHE A 138 -9.44 -10.53 2.81
N PHE A 139 -8.14 -10.86 2.84
CA PHE A 139 -7.09 -9.85 2.78
C PHE A 139 -7.13 -9.01 1.49
N GLU A 140 -7.56 -9.60 0.37
CA GLU A 140 -7.63 -8.92 -0.92
C GLU A 140 -8.68 -7.79 -0.91
N ASP A 141 -9.91 -8.07 -0.49
CA ASP A 141 -10.99 -7.08 -0.43
C ASP A 141 -10.72 -5.99 0.61
N PHE A 142 -10.12 -6.37 1.75
CA PHE A 142 -9.68 -5.40 2.76
C PHE A 142 -8.57 -4.48 2.24
N SER A 143 -7.59 -5.03 1.51
CA SER A 143 -6.54 -4.25 0.87
C SER A 143 -7.11 -3.31 -0.21
N ALA A 144 -8.12 -3.76 -0.97
CA ALA A 144 -8.82 -2.93 -1.95
C ALA A 144 -9.58 -1.77 -1.26
N LEU A 145 -10.26 -2.03 -0.14
CA LEU A 145 -10.94 -1.01 0.67
C LEU A 145 -9.95 0.05 1.18
N MET A 146 -8.85 -0.38 1.78
CA MET A 146 -7.80 0.52 2.28
C MET A 146 -7.15 1.34 1.16
N GLY A 147 -7.05 0.78 -0.05
CA GLY A 147 -6.60 1.50 -1.24
C GLY A 147 -7.60 2.56 -1.70
N ALA A 148 -8.87 2.19 -1.82
CA ALA A 148 -9.91 3.13 -2.23
C ALA A 148 -10.04 4.28 -1.22
N PHE A 149 -10.18 3.96 0.07
CA PHE A 149 -10.41 4.94 1.12
C PHE A 149 -9.16 5.73 1.52
N GLY A 150 -8.00 5.09 1.59
CA GLY A 150 -6.77 5.71 2.09
C GLY A 150 -5.89 6.26 0.98
N PHE A 151 -5.56 5.43 -0.01
CA PHE A 151 -4.56 5.77 -1.02
C PHE A 151 -5.04 6.83 -2.01
N ILE A 152 -6.25 6.67 -2.56
CA ILE A 152 -6.78 7.60 -3.58
C ILE A 152 -6.84 9.05 -3.05
N PRO A 153 -7.43 9.34 -1.87
CA PRO A 153 -7.45 10.71 -1.39
C PRO A 153 -6.07 11.24 -1.03
N LEU A 154 -5.19 10.41 -0.46
CA LEU A 154 -3.87 10.86 -0.02
C LEU A 154 -2.90 11.11 -1.19
N CYS A 155 -2.96 10.29 -2.25
CA CYS A 155 -2.03 10.36 -3.38
C CYS A 155 -2.54 11.13 -4.58
N ILE A 156 -3.85 11.27 -4.75
CA ILE A 156 -4.44 11.96 -5.91
C ILE A 156 -5.09 13.27 -5.47
N ILE A 157 -6.09 13.18 -4.58
CA ILE A 157 -6.90 14.36 -4.21
C ILE A 157 -6.05 15.40 -3.47
N LEU A 158 -5.35 14.99 -2.42
CA LEU A 158 -4.59 15.87 -1.54
C LEU A 158 -3.47 16.64 -2.26
N PRO A 159 -2.57 16.02 -3.05
CA PRO A 159 -1.54 16.77 -3.77
C PRO A 159 -2.11 17.64 -4.89
N LEU A 160 -3.17 17.23 -5.59
CA LEU A 160 -3.83 18.08 -6.61
C LEU A 160 -4.51 19.29 -5.96
N TRP A 161 -5.13 19.10 -4.80
CA TRP A 161 -5.75 20.18 -4.04
C TRP A 161 -4.71 21.17 -3.52
N PHE A 162 -3.62 20.68 -2.91
CA PHE A 162 -2.50 21.52 -2.49
C PHE A 162 -1.84 22.23 -3.66
N TYR A 163 -1.66 21.56 -4.81
CA TYR A 163 -1.12 22.17 -6.02
C TYR A 163 -2.00 23.33 -6.52
N ALA A 164 -3.32 23.17 -6.46
CA ALA A 164 -4.27 24.22 -6.83
C ALA A 164 -4.26 25.41 -5.86
N LEU A 165 -4.04 25.18 -4.56
CA LEU A 165 -3.98 26.21 -3.51
C LEU A 165 -2.64 26.97 -3.46
N VAL A 166 -1.52 26.25 -3.55
CA VAL A 166 -0.17 26.81 -3.31
C VAL A 166 0.36 27.57 -4.53
N PHE A 167 0.12 27.05 -5.74
CA PHE A 167 0.68 27.65 -6.95
C PHE A 167 -0.32 28.62 -7.59
N ASP A 168 -0.52 29.81 -7.02
CA ASP A 168 -1.31 30.83 -7.70
C ASP A 168 -0.51 31.44 -8.88
N SER A 169 -0.92 31.14 -10.12
CA SER A 169 -0.18 31.60 -11.31
C SER A 169 -0.57 33.03 -11.67
N LYS A 170 0.37 33.86 -12.08
CA LYS A 170 0.11 35.27 -12.45
C LYS A 170 -0.72 35.44 -13.73
N THR A 171 -0.84 34.41 -14.59
CA THR A 171 -1.55 34.51 -15.89
C THR A 171 -2.88 33.76 -15.91
N THR A 172 -3.92 34.43 -16.42
CA THR A 172 -5.30 33.90 -16.54
C THR A 172 -5.37 32.59 -17.32
N PHE A 173 -4.52 32.41 -18.34
CA PHE A 173 -4.47 31.19 -19.15
C PHE A 173 -3.96 29.98 -18.37
N GLN A 174 -2.87 30.13 -17.61
CA GLN A 174 -2.32 29.04 -16.80
C GLN A 174 -3.24 28.66 -15.64
N LYS A 175 -3.94 29.64 -15.03
CA LYS A 175 -4.99 29.35 -14.02
C LYS A 175 -6.14 28.53 -14.62
N ARG A 176 -6.63 28.91 -15.81
CA ARG A 176 -7.69 28.16 -16.52
C ARG A 176 -7.24 26.74 -16.89
N LEU A 177 -6.05 26.59 -17.45
CA LEU A 177 -5.51 25.28 -17.85
C LEU A 177 -5.34 24.36 -16.63
N ARG A 178 -4.81 24.90 -15.51
CA ARG A 178 -4.69 24.15 -14.25
C ARG A 178 -6.04 23.73 -13.69
N GLY A 179 -7.02 24.65 -13.66
CA GLY A 179 -8.37 24.33 -13.19
C GLY A 179 -9.03 23.25 -14.06
N LEU A 180 -8.89 23.37 -15.37
CA LEU A 180 -9.43 22.40 -16.33
C LEU A 180 -8.81 21.01 -16.19
N LEU A 181 -7.54 20.89 -15.83
CA LEU A 181 -6.88 19.60 -15.63
C LEU A 181 -7.11 19.04 -14.22
N SER A 182 -7.01 19.87 -13.18
CA SER A 182 -6.92 19.39 -11.80
C SER A 182 -8.29 19.10 -11.18
N TYR A 183 -9.28 19.98 -11.36
CA TYR A 183 -10.61 19.82 -10.75
C TYR A 183 -11.40 18.60 -11.26
N PRO A 184 -11.44 18.27 -12.56
CA PRO A 184 -12.15 17.06 -12.99
C PRO A 184 -11.45 15.78 -12.51
N ILE A 185 -10.11 15.75 -12.45
CA ILE A 185 -9.37 14.59 -11.92
C ILE A 185 -9.73 14.38 -10.44
N ILE A 186 -9.78 15.46 -9.65
CA ILE A 186 -10.24 15.38 -8.26
C ILE A 186 -11.67 14.84 -8.19
N GLY A 187 -12.59 15.38 -8.99
CA GLY A 187 -13.99 14.92 -9.01
C GLY A 187 -14.14 13.44 -9.38
N VAL A 188 -13.46 12.98 -10.43
CA VAL A 188 -13.46 11.57 -10.84
C VAL A 188 -12.86 10.69 -9.74
N SER A 189 -11.73 11.09 -9.16
CA SER A 189 -11.09 10.30 -8.08
C SER A 189 -11.96 10.18 -6.83
N MET A 190 -12.77 11.21 -6.50
CA MET A 190 -13.77 11.11 -5.43
C MET A 190 -14.86 10.10 -5.76
N ILE A 191 -15.39 10.12 -6.99
CA ILE A 191 -16.39 9.15 -7.44
C ILE A 191 -15.82 7.73 -7.37
N VAL A 192 -14.60 7.52 -7.87
CA VAL A 192 -13.92 6.22 -7.82
C VAL A 192 -13.69 5.76 -6.37
N THR A 193 -13.34 6.68 -5.47
CA THR A 193 -13.20 6.36 -4.03
C THR A 193 -14.51 5.88 -3.43
N ILE A 194 -15.63 6.56 -3.71
CA ILE A 194 -16.95 6.18 -3.21
C ILE A 194 -17.39 4.84 -3.79
N LEU A 195 -17.28 4.66 -5.11
CA LEU A 195 -17.66 3.41 -5.75
C LEU A 195 -16.79 2.24 -5.31
N GLY A 196 -15.47 2.43 -5.20
CA GLY A 196 -14.53 1.42 -4.75
C GLY A 196 -14.75 1.01 -3.29
N THR A 197 -15.06 1.97 -2.40
CA THR A 197 -15.40 1.65 -1.00
C THR A 197 -16.71 0.90 -0.88
N ILE A 198 -17.76 1.29 -1.62
CA ILE A 198 -19.04 0.55 -1.65
C ILE A 198 -18.84 -0.87 -2.19
N ALA A 199 -18.08 -1.02 -3.28
CA ALA A 199 -17.80 -2.33 -3.87
C ALA A 199 -17.06 -3.24 -2.90
N ALA A 200 -16.00 -2.74 -2.25
CA ALA A 200 -15.22 -3.52 -1.30
C ALA A 200 -16.05 -3.89 -0.04
N ILE A 201 -16.86 -2.97 0.49
CA ILE A 201 -17.75 -3.27 1.63
C ILE A 201 -18.77 -4.36 1.26
N ARG A 202 -19.34 -4.27 0.06
CA ARG A 202 -20.29 -5.29 -0.43
C ARG A 202 -19.62 -6.66 -0.53
N GLN A 203 -18.39 -6.71 -1.03
CA GLN A 203 -17.66 -7.96 -1.20
C GLN A 203 -17.33 -8.59 0.15
N ILE A 204 -16.79 -7.79 1.08
CA ILE A 204 -16.56 -8.21 2.47
C ILE A 204 -17.84 -8.73 3.14
N ALA A 205 -19.00 -8.10 2.90
CA ALA A 205 -20.26 -8.56 3.48
C ALA A 205 -20.69 -9.94 2.96
N LEU A 206 -20.58 -10.18 1.65
CA LEU A 206 -20.90 -11.48 1.04
C LEU A 206 -19.96 -12.59 1.52
N ASP A 207 -18.70 -12.23 1.69
CA ASP A 207 -17.63 -13.11 2.14
C ASP A 207 -17.77 -13.48 3.63
N VAL A 208 -18.18 -12.53 4.47
CA VAL A 208 -18.47 -12.78 5.89
C VAL A 208 -19.66 -13.74 6.06
N ASP A 209 -20.69 -13.63 5.22
CA ASP A 209 -21.86 -14.53 5.28
C ASP A 209 -21.53 -15.98 4.87
N THR A 210 -20.47 -16.19 4.08
CA THR A 210 -19.98 -17.53 3.70
C THR A 210 -18.92 -18.09 4.65
N TYR A 211 -18.37 -17.27 5.54
CA TYR A 211 -17.31 -17.68 6.46
C TYR A 211 -17.85 -18.24 7.77
N SER A 212 -17.59 -19.53 8.03
CA SER A 212 -17.72 -20.11 9.37
C SER A 212 -16.35 -20.16 10.02
N LEU A 213 -16.17 -19.40 11.11
CA LEU A 213 -14.90 -19.27 11.85
C LEU A 213 -14.46 -20.60 12.51
N PHE A 214 -15.37 -21.57 12.58
CA PHE A 214 -15.13 -22.96 12.91
C PHE A 214 -16.01 -23.84 12.01
N PRO A 215 -15.46 -24.83 11.30
CA PRO A 215 -16.30 -25.85 10.68
C PRO A 215 -17.05 -26.57 11.79
N ALA A 216 -18.38 -26.50 11.78
CA ALA A 216 -19.20 -27.35 12.63
C ALA A 216 -18.94 -28.79 12.19
N SER A 217 -18.30 -29.54 13.09
CA SER A 217 -18.00 -30.97 12.99
C SER A 217 -19.21 -31.80 12.59
#